data_AF-K2C8G3-F1
#
_entry.id   AF-K2C8G3-F1
#
_cell.length_a   1.000
_cell.length_b   1.000
_cell.length_c   1.000
_cell.angle_alpha   90.00
_cell.angle_beta   90.00
_cell.angle_gamma   90.00
#
_symmetry.space_group_name_H-M   'P 1'
#
loop_
_entity.id
_entity.type
_entity.pdbx_description
1 polymer ?
#
loop_
_entity_poly.entity_id
_entity_poly.type
_entity_poly.pdbx_seq_one_letter_code
_entity_poly.pdbx_strand_id
1 'polypeptide(L)'
;MAKVRAEKNKKHTGNEEYNFFMSVIFPHNHLMIMDYNRAVHDLNGLSEADFLKKVGEKFTVEKQNYKKPTSANTFGMYLKGTWYKLTAKPGSYDAKDPVASLDVSIMQNNLLSPILGIGDPRTDKRIDFIGGIRGVKELEKVVDSGKFAVSFAMFPTSIEQLMKIADSGEVMPPKSTWFEPKLRSGMVIHTLD
;
A
#
# COMPACT_ATOMS: atom_id res chain seq x y z
N MET A 1 -17.09 13.95 -15.15
CA MET A 1 -17.56 13.73 -16.53
C MET A 1 -19.08 13.66 -16.60
N ALA A 2 -19.74 12.77 -15.85
CA ALA A 2 -21.21 12.68 -15.76
C ALA A 2 -21.89 14.03 -15.46
N LYS A 3 -21.48 14.71 -14.37
CA LYS A 3 -22.02 16.02 -13.96
C LYS A 3 -21.96 17.08 -15.07
N VAL A 4 -20.82 17.18 -15.77
CA VAL A 4 -20.62 18.13 -16.88
C VAL A 4 -21.54 17.82 -18.07
N ARG A 5 -21.84 16.54 -18.33
CA ARG A 5 -22.75 16.12 -19.40
C ARG A 5 -24.21 16.34 -19.02
N ALA A 6 -24.58 16.06 -17.77
CA ALA A 6 -25.91 16.34 -17.23
C ALA A 6 -26.27 17.83 -17.33
N GLU A 7 -25.35 18.73 -16.95
CA GLU A 7 -25.53 20.18 -17.05
C GLU A 7 -25.78 20.67 -18.49
N LYS A 8 -25.28 19.94 -19.50
CA LYS A 8 -25.46 20.25 -20.92
C LYS A 8 -26.66 19.58 -21.56
N ASN A 9 -27.24 18.55 -20.93
CA ASN A 9 -28.39 17.83 -21.45
C ASN A 9 -29.69 18.38 -20.84
N LYS A 10 -30.38 19.25 -21.59
CA LYS A 10 -31.69 19.81 -21.18
C LYS A 10 -32.80 18.79 -20.99
N LYS A 11 -32.61 17.55 -21.48
CA LYS A 11 -33.54 16.43 -21.34
C LYS A 11 -33.02 15.39 -20.35
N HIS A 12 -32.16 15.77 -19.41
CA HIS A 12 -31.61 14.86 -18.41
C HIS A 12 -32.74 14.18 -17.60
N THR A 13 -32.67 12.85 -17.56
CA THR A 13 -33.62 11.96 -16.90
C THR A 13 -32.97 11.12 -15.80
N GLY A 14 -31.62 11.06 -15.76
CA GLY A 14 -30.87 10.14 -14.90
C GLY A 14 -30.59 8.78 -15.54
N ASN A 15 -31.20 8.47 -16.69
CA ASN A 15 -31.03 7.20 -17.39
C ASN A 15 -30.04 7.29 -18.57
N GLU A 16 -29.37 8.43 -18.77
CA GLU A 16 -28.36 8.53 -19.81
C GLU A 16 -27.13 7.69 -19.51
N GLU A 17 -26.47 7.20 -20.56
CA GLU A 17 -25.26 6.37 -20.48
C GLU A 17 -24.15 6.98 -19.60
N TYR A 18 -24.03 8.32 -19.59
CA TYR A 18 -23.03 8.99 -18.76
C TYR A 18 -23.31 8.94 -17.25
N ASN A 19 -24.46 8.42 -16.82
CA ASN A 19 -24.79 8.15 -15.41
C ASN A 19 -24.38 6.74 -14.97
N PHE A 20 -24.02 5.87 -15.92
CA PHE A 20 -23.58 4.50 -15.66
C PHE A 20 -22.10 4.35 -15.95
N PHE A 21 -21.50 3.31 -15.39
CA PHE A 21 -20.14 2.89 -15.71
C PHE A 21 -20.11 1.38 -15.82
N MET A 22 -19.24 0.88 -16.70
CA MET A 22 -19.04 -0.56 -16.85
C MET A 22 -18.40 -1.12 -15.57
N SER A 23 -19.07 -2.07 -14.94
CA SER A 23 -18.58 -2.78 -13.77
C SER A 23 -18.34 -4.24 -14.09
N VAL A 24 -17.38 -4.83 -13.39
CA VAL A 24 -17.16 -6.27 -13.35
C VAL A 24 -17.26 -6.73 -11.90
N ILE A 25 -17.94 -7.86 -11.69
CA ILE A 25 -18.20 -8.41 -10.36
C ILE A 25 -17.43 -9.72 -10.24
N PHE A 26 -16.63 -9.82 -9.19
CA PHE A 26 -15.86 -11.03 -8.88
C PHE A 26 -16.28 -11.58 -7.52
N PRO A 27 -16.49 -12.90 -7.41
CA PRO A 27 -16.56 -13.56 -6.12
C PRO A 27 -15.28 -13.28 -5.32
N HIS A 28 -15.41 -12.93 -4.03
CA HIS A 28 -14.26 -12.60 -3.19
C HIS A 28 -13.28 -13.78 -3.06
N ASN A 29 -13.77 -15.01 -3.10
CA ASN A 29 -12.98 -16.24 -3.06
C ASN A 29 -12.21 -16.55 -4.36
N HIS A 30 -12.40 -15.75 -5.42
CA HIS A 30 -11.65 -15.84 -6.67
C HIS A 30 -10.56 -14.76 -6.78
N LEU A 31 -10.42 -13.90 -5.77
CA LEU A 31 -9.41 -12.85 -5.72
C LEU A 31 -8.40 -13.13 -4.61
N MET A 32 -7.16 -12.73 -4.86
CA MET A 32 -6.11 -12.69 -3.85
C MET A 32 -5.59 -11.27 -3.76
N ILE A 33 -5.36 -10.79 -2.53
CA ILE A 33 -4.60 -9.56 -2.30
C ILE A 33 -3.18 -9.96 -1.97
N MET A 34 -2.25 -9.60 -2.84
CA MET A 34 -0.81 -9.80 -2.63
C MET A 34 -0.22 -8.65 -1.82
N ASP A 35 0.96 -8.91 -1.25
CA ASP A 35 1.77 -7.89 -0.61
C ASP A 35 2.14 -6.79 -1.60
N TYR A 36 2.15 -5.55 -1.10
CA TYR A 36 2.56 -4.40 -1.90
C TYR A 36 3.69 -3.69 -1.18
N ASN A 37 4.91 -4.06 -1.56
CA ASN A 37 6.12 -3.67 -0.86
C ASN A 37 6.52 -2.23 -1.18
N ARG A 38 7.33 -1.62 -0.31
CA ARG A 38 7.80 -0.22 -0.46
C ARG A 38 9.30 -0.20 -0.65
N ALA A 39 9.81 0.72 -1.46
CA ALA A 39 11.23 1.03 -1.54
C ALA A 39 11.42 2.55 -1.52
N VAL A 40 12.32 3.06 -0.67
CA VAL A 40 12.52 4.51 -0.47
C VAL A 40 13.96 4.91 -0.82
N HIS A 41 14.08 5.94 -1.65
CA HIS A 41 15.32 6.33 -2.32
C HIS A 41 16.43 6.73 -1.34
N ASP A 42 16.04 7.36 -0.23
CA ASP A 42 16.94 7.85 0.80
C ASP A 42 16.38 7.63 2.21
N LEU A 43 17.20 7.90 3.23
CA LEU A 43 16.80 7.89 4.64
C LEU A 43 16.43 9.29 5.16
N ASN A 44 16.05 10.21 4.27
CA ASN A 44 15.68 11.58 4.59
C ASN A 44 16.79 12.34 5.36
N GLY A 45 18.03 12.16 4.93
CA GLY A 45 19.22 12.77 5.54
C GLY A 45 19.71 12.09 6.83
N LEU A 46 19.06 11.01 7.29
CA LEU A 46 19.48 10.29 8.50
C LEU A 46 20.66 9.36 8.23
N SER A 47 21.53 9.21 9.23
CA SER A 47 22.45 8.09 9.30
C SER A 47 21.68 6.79 9.53
N GLU A 48 22.31 5.65 9.24
CA GLU A 48 21.72 4.33 9.51
C GLU A 48 21.41 4.13 11.00
N ALA A 49 22.31 4.56 11.88
CA ALA A 49 22.13 4.45 13.32
C ALA A 49 20.96 5.32 13.81
N ASP A 50 20.85 6.56 13.31
CA ASP A 50 19.75 7.46 13.68
C ASP A 50 18.41 6.98 13.11
N PHE A 51 18.43 6.44 11.88
CA PHE A 51 17.26 5.83 11.27
C PHE A 51 16.75 4.65 12.11
N LEU A 52 17.61 3.69 12.44
CA LEU A 52 17.25 2.54 13.28
C LEU A 52 16.78 2.96 14.68
N LYS A 53 17.40 3.98 15.27
CA LYS A 53 16.99 4.55 16.55
C LYS A 53 15.56 5.11 16.49
N LYS A 54 15.25 5.92 15.48
CA LYS A 54 13.91 6.49 15.28
C LYS A 54 12.86 5.41 14.98
N VAL A 55 13.18 4.44 14.13
CA VAL A 55 12.29 3.28 13.88
C VAL A 55 12.02 2.53 15.19
N GLY A 56 13.04 2.38 16.03
CA GLY A 56 12.97 1.78 17.36
C GLY A 56 12.02 2.47 18.34
N GLU A 57 11.54 3.69 18.08
CA GLU A 57 10.55 4.36 18.93
C GLU A 57 9.18 3.68 18.83
N LYS A 58 8.74 3.37 17.60
CA LYS A 58 7.41 2.79 17.29
C LYS A 58 7.44 1.30 16.97
N PHE A 59 8.61 0.74 16.67
CA PHE A 59 8.78 -0.67 16.34
C PHE A 59 9.81 -1.35 17.25
N THR A 60 9.59 -2.62 17.54
CA THR A 60 10.68 -3.51 17.99
C THR A 60 11.47 -3.91 16.75
N VAL A 61 12.78 -3.66 16.76
CA VAL A 61 13.69 -3.89 15.62
C VAL A 61 14.62 -5.04 15.94
N GLU A 62 14.50 -6.13 15.20
CA GLU A 62 15.31 -7.33 15.39
C GLU A 62 16.12 -7.60 14.13
N LYS A 63 17.46 -7.70 14.26
CA LYS A 63 18.30 -8.11 13.13
C LYS A 63 18.09 -9.61 12.88
N GLN A 64 17.21 -9.90 11.93
CA GLN A 64 16.75 -11.25 11.60
C GLN A 64 16.51 -11.32 10.10
N ASN A 65 16.76 -12.48 9.48
CA ASN A 65 16.47 -12.74 8.08
C ASN A 65 14.96 -12.85 7.77
N TYR A 66 14.17 -11.88 8.22
CA TYR A 66 12.72 -11.83 8.15
C TYR A 66 12.26 -11.15 6.85
N LYS A 67 12.39 -11.88 5.74
CA LYS A 67 12.16 -11.32 4.40
C LYS A 67 10.67 -11.16 4.05
N LYS A 68 9.84 -12.11 4.49
CA LYS A 68 8.41 -12.16 4.15
C LYS A 68 7.61 -12.18 5.44
N PRO A 69 6.82 -11.12 5.73
CA PRO A 69 5.93 -11.11 6.87
C PRO A 69 4.94 -12.28 6.84
N THR A 70 4.72 -12.88 8.00
CA THR A 70 3.84 -14.05 8.20
C THR A 70 2.64 -13.74 9.08
N SER A 71 2.60 -12.56 9.69
CA SER A 71 1.51 -12.10 10.53
C SER A 71 1.33 -10.59 10.38
N ALA A 72 0.12 -10.11 10.65
CA ALA A 72 -0.16 -8.69 10.73
C ALA A 72 0.77 -7.98 11.74
N ASN A 73 0.95 -6.68 11.54
CA ASN A 73 1.75 -5.77 12.35
C ASN A 73 3.24 -6.12 12.39
N THR A 74 3.69 -6.95 11.45
CA THR A 74 5.10 -7.28 11.24
C THR A 74 5.53 -6.93 9.82
N PHE A 75 6.79 -6.50 9.69
CA PHE A 75 7.35 -6.02 8.44
C PHE A 75 8.77 -6.54 8.28
N GLY A 76 9.14 -6.91 7.07
CA GLY A 76 10.54 -7.12 6.72
C GLY A 76 11.15 -5.79 6.30
N MET A 77 12.30 -5.41 6.83
CA MET A 77 13.04 -4.22 6.40
C MET A 77 14.41 -4.64 5.90
N TYR A 78 14.75 -4.27 4.68
CA TYR A 78 16.07 -4.48 4.10
C TYR A 78 16.81 -3.16 3.98
N LEU A 79 17.94 -3.06 4.67
CA LEU A 79 18.76 -1.87 4.78
C LEU A 79 20.23 -2.28 4.67
N LYS A 80 20.94 -1.72 3.67
CA LYS A 80 22.36 -1.98 3.40
C LYS A 80 22.79 -3.45 3.55
N GLY A 81 22.18 -4.34 2.78
CA GLY A 81 22.56 -5.75 2.82
C GLY A 81 21.97 -6.55 3.99
N THR A 82 21.28 -5.91 4.94
CA THR A 82 20.80 -6.57 6.16
C THR A 82 19.28 -6.57 6.25
N TRP A 83 18.72 -7.74 6.54
CA TRP A 83 17.31 -7.89 6.90
C TRP A 83 17.07 -7.67 8.39
N TYR A 84 15.94 -7.03 8.68
CA TYR A 84 15.40 -6.82 10.01
C TYR A 84 13.94 -7.24 10.02
N LYS A 85 13.48 -7.73 11.17
CA LYS A 85 12.07 -7.82 11.51
C LYS A 85 11.68 -6.56 12.26
N LEU A 86 10.64 -5.88 11.78
CA LEU A 86 9.96 -4.83 12.51
C LEU A 86 8.65 -5.39 13.04
N THR A 87 8.40 -5.22 14.34
CA THR A 87 7.10 -5.50 14.96
C THR A 87 6.55 -4.20 15.50
N ALA A 88 5.37 -3.76 15.06
CA ALA A 88 4.76 -2.54 15.57
C ALA A 88 4.46 -2.69 17.07
N LYS A 89 4.85 -1.71 17.89
CA LYS A 89 4.65 -1.79 19.34
C LYS A 89 3.17 -1.60 19.69
N PRO A 90 2.65 -2.28 20.73
CA PRO A 90 1.34 -1.98 21.28
C PRO A 90 1.20 -0.48 21.61
N GLY A 91 0.06 0.12 21.28
CA GLY A 91 -0.19 1.55 21.48
C GLY A 91 0.50 2.48 20.48
N SER A 92 1.28 1.95 19.53
CA SER A 92 1.82 2.75 18.42
C SER A 92 0.82 2.98 17.28
N TYR A 93 -0.33 2.32 17.32
CA TYR A 93 -1.45 2.45 16.38
C TYR A 93 -2.77 2.15 17.12
N ASP A 94 -3.89 2.62 16.57
CA ASP A 94 -5.21 2.27 17.10
C ASP A 94 -5.65 0.92 16.52
N ALA A 95 -5.67 -0.12 17.36
CA ALA A 95 -6.09 -1.45 16.98
C ALA A 95 -7.61 -1.60 16.78
N LYS A 96 -8.41 -0.62 17.24
CA LYS A 96 -9.88 -0.63 17.11
C LYS A 96 -10.33 0.05 15.82
N ASP A 97 -9.54 1.00 15.33
CA ASP A 97 -9.79 1.69 14.07
C ASP A 97 -9.52 0.76 12.87
N PRO A 98 -10.51 0.55 11.98
CA PRO A 98 -10.36 -0.37 10.85
C PRO A 98 -9.30 0.07 9.84
N VAL A 99 -9.03 1.37 9.71
CA VAL A 99 -8.05 1.93 8.78
C VAL A 99 -6.68 2.05 9.45
N ALA A 100 -6.60 2.61 10.66
CA ALA A 100 -5.34 2.85 11.36
C ALA A 100 -4.66 1.55 11.82
N SER A 101 -5.42 0.47 12.00
CA SER A 101 -4.88 -0.87 12.30
C SER A 101 -4.32 -1.62 11.10
N LEU A 102 -4.52 -1.14 9.87
CA LEU A 102 -3.92 -1.76 8.69
C LEU A 102 -2.41 -1.55 8.67
N ASP A 103 -1.67 -2.59 8.27
CA ASP A 103 -0.21 -2.54 8.16
C ASP A 103 0.31 -1.43 7.24
N VAL A 104 -0.45 -1.10 6.19
CA VAL A 104 -0.15 0.01 5.28
C VAL A 104 -0.26 1.38 5.96
N SER A 105 -1.25 1.55 6.85
CA SER A 105 -1.44 2.76 7.66
C SER A 105 -0.40 2.86 8.76
N ILE A 106 -0.10 1.74 9.43
CA ILE A 106 0.95 1.65 10.45
C ILE A 106 2.29 2.05 9.84
N MET A 107 2.65 1.46 8.69
CA MET A 107 3.88 1.81 7.97
C MET A 107 3.90 3.30 7.57
N GLN A 108 2.79 3.82 7.04
CA GLN A 108 2.68 5.21 6.63
C GLN A 108 2.86 6.18 7.80
N ASN A 109 2.12 5.96 8.89
CA ASN A 109 1.99 6.90 10.00
C ASN A 109 3.13 6.79 11.01
N ASN A 110 3.75 5.60 11.15
CA ASN A 110 4.82 5.39 12.13
C ASN A 110 6.21 5.46 11.53
N LEU A 111 6.36 5.31 10.21
CA LEU A 111 7.68 5.24 9.57
C LEU A 111 7.79 6.18 8.36
N LEU A 112 6.99 5.98 7.32
CA LEU A 112 7.19 6.67 6.04
C LEU A 112 7.05 8.20 6.19
N SER A 113 5.97 8.68 6.80
CA SER A 113 5.76 10.11 7.00
C SER A 113 6.69 10.73 8.07
N PRO A 114 6.72 10.26 9.33
CA PRO A 114 7.47 10.94 10.39
C PRO A 114 8.99 10.75 10.32
N ILE A 115 9.48 9.65 9.75
CA ILE A 115 10.92 9.34 9.72
C ILE A 115 11.49 9.65 8.34
N LEU A 116 10.87 9.12 7.29
CA LEU A 116 11.35 9.27 5.91
C LEU A 116 10.79 10.51 5.20
N GLY A 117 9.86 11.24 5.81
CA GLY A 117 9.27 12.46 5.22
C GLY A 117 8.40 12.19 4.00
N ILE A 118 7.91 10.96 3.82
CA ILE A 118 7.02 10.58 2.71
C ILE A 118 5.58 10.90 3.10
N GLY A 119 5.10 12.09 2.73
CA GLY A 119 3.76 12.58 3.09
C GLY A 119 2.63 11.86 2.35
N ASP A 120 2.48 12.13 1.05
CA ASP A 120 1.52 11.42 0.17
C ASP A 120 2.26 10.46 -0.77
N PRO A 121 2.19 9.14 -0.51
CA PRO A 121 2.88 8.15 -1.33
C PRO A 121 2.40 8.06 -2.79
N ARG A 122 1.29 8.72 -3.15
CA ARG A 122 0.82 8.78 -4.54
C ARG A 122 1.63 9.75 -5.39
N THR A 123 2.24 10.74 -4.77
CA THR A 123 2.88 11.87 -5.47
C THR A 123 4.36 12.01 -5.14
N ASP A 124 4.81 11.46 -4.01
CA ASP A 124 6.22 11.48 -3.63
C ASP A 124 7.04 10.56 -4.55
N LYS A 125 8.01 11.16 -5.25
CA LYS A 125 8.89 10.46 -6.20
C LYS A 125 9.99 9.66 -5.51
N ARG A 126 10.17 9.82 -4.19
CA ARG A 126 11.20 9.11 -3.41
C ARG A 126 10.77 7.69 -3.03
N ILE A 127 9.51 7.30 -3.29
CA ILE A 127 8.99 5.98 -2.95
C ILE A 127 8.49 5.25 -4.20
N ASP A 128 8.96 4.02 -4.38
CA ASP A 128 8.44 3.07 -5.36
C ASP A 128 7.69 1.93 -4.66
N PHE A 129 6.81 1.28 -5.41
CA PHE A 129 6.00 0.18 -4.92
C PHE A 129 6.23 -1.08 -5.73
N ILE A 130 6.54 -2.17 -5.05
CA ILE A 130 6.94 -3.44 -5.65
C ILE A 130 5.87 -4.47 -5.33
N GLY A 131 5.13 -4.90 -6.36
CA GLY A 131 4.11 -5.94 -6.20
C GLY A 131 4.73 -7.27 -5.76
N GLY A 132 4.04 -7.97 -4.86
CA GLY A 132 4.50 -9.22 -4.24
C GLY A 132 4.86 -10.33 -5.23
N ILE A 133 4.31 -10.28 -6.45
CA ILE A 133 4.64 -11.20 -7.55
C ILE A 133 6.14 -11.20 -7.91
N ARG A 134 6.85 -10.08 -7.68
CA ARG A 134 8.31 -10.00 -7.91
C ARG A 134 9.13 -10.68 -6.82
N GLY A 135 8.52 -10.92 -5.66
CA GLY A 135 9.15 -11.53 -4.49
C GLY A 135 10.21 -10.66 -3.82
N VAL A 136 10.74 -11.19 -2.72
CA VAL A 136 11.70 -10.48 -1.84
C VAL A 136 13.06 -10.23 -2.49
N LYS A 137 13.43 -11.00 -3.53
CA LYS A 137 14.70 -10.81 -4.26
C LYS A 137 14.74 -9.46 -4.98
N GLU A 138 13.60 -8.97 -5.45
CA GLU A 138 13.54 -7.64 -6.07
C GLU A 138 13.81 -6.55 -5.02
N LEU A 139 13.35 -6.73 -3.78
CA LEU A 139 13.61 -5.79 -2.67
C LEU A 139 15.10 -5.69 -2.34
N GLU A 140 15.80 -6.83 -2.32
CA GLU A 140 17.25 -6.88 -2.13
C GLU A 140 17.96 -6.17 -3.30
N LYS A 141 17.64 -6.58 -4.53
CA LYS A 141 18.24 -6.05 -5.75
C LYS A 141 18.13 -4.52 -5.87
N VAL A 142 16.97 -3.95 -5.58
CA VAL A 142 16.77 -2.50 -5.75
C VAL A 142 17.53 -1.69 -4.68
N VAL A 143 17.81 -2.28 -3.51
CA VAL A 143 18.66 -1.66 -2.48
C VAL A 143 20.13 -1.86 -2.81
N ASP A 144 20.54 -3.08 -3.14
CA ASP A 144 21.94 -3.43 -3.40
C ASP A 144 22.50 -2.74 -4.67
N SER A 145 21.62 -2.44 -5.63
CA SER A 145 21.99 -1.62 -6.80
C SER A 145 22.23 -0.14 -6.49
N GLY A 146 21.92 0.31 -5.27
CA GLY A 146 21.99 1.72 -4.87
C GLY A 146 20.83 2.57 -5.40
N LYS A 147 19.84 1.98 -6.09
CA LYS A 147 18.65 2.71 -6.53
C LYS A 147 17.84 3.20 -5.32
N PHE A 148 17.72 2.38 -4.27
CA PHE A 148 17.02 2.73 -3.03
C PHE A 148 17.92 2.53 -1.82
N ALA A 149 17.71 3.33 -0.77
CA ALA A 149 18.44 3.16 0.49
C ALA A 149 17.83 2.04 1.35
N VAL A 150 16.51 1.85 1.28
CA VAL A 150 15.78 0.91 2.12
C VAL A 150 14.57 0.35 1.37
N SER A 151 14.21 -0.91 1.68
CA SER A 151 12.95 -1.49 1.23
C SER A 151 12.22 -2.22 2.36
N PHE A 152 10.90 -2.32 2.22
CA PHE A 152 9.99 -2.88 3.20
C PHE A 152 9.09 -3.92 2.55
N ALA A 153 9.19 -5.16 3.05
CA ALA A 153 8.25 -6.22 2.79
C ALA A 153 7.03 -6.07 3.71
N MET A 154 5.84 -6.07 3.11
CA MET A 154 4.57 -5.83 3.79
C MET A 154 3.80 -7.13 3.98
N PHE A 155 3.06 -7.26 5.09
CA PHE A 155 2.01 -8.27 5.18
C PHE A 155 0.81 -7.82 4.31
N PRO A 156 0.23 -8.69 3.48
CA PRO A 156 -0.89 -8.32 2.61
C PRO A 156 -2.12 -7.96 3.44
N THR A 157 -2.84 -6.92 3.02
CA THR A 157 -4.19 -6.65 3.52
C THR A 157 -5.12 -7.81 3.15
N SER A 158 -5.88 -8.33 4.11
CA SER A 158 -6.82 -9.41 3.85
C SER A 158 -8.10 -8.91 3.17
N ILE A 159 -8.82 -9.81 2.50
CA ILE A 159 -10.12 -9.47 1.89
C ILE A 159 -11.14 -9.09 2.97
N GLU A 160 -11.08 -9.71 4.14
CA GLU A 160 -11.94 -9.40 5.28
C GLU A 160 -11.67 -7.98 5.81
N GLN A 161 -10.40 -7.56 5.87
CA GLN A 161 -10.05 -6.18 6.23
C GLN A 161 -10.59 -5.17 5.20
N LEU A 162 -10.47 -5.49 3.91
CA LEU A 162 -11.02 -4.67 2.84
C LEU A 162 -12.55 -4.53 2.96
N MET A 163 -13.26 -5.65 3.17
CA MET A 163 -14.72 -5.64 3.34
C MET A 163 -15.13 -4.84 4.59
N LYS A 164 -14.44 -5.02 5.72
CA LYS A 164 -14.72 -4.27 6.96
C LYS A 164 -14.60 -2.75 6.75
N ILE A 165 -13.60 -2.30 6.00
CA ILE A 165 -13.42 -0.87 5.70
C ILE A 165 -14.58 -0.35 4.83
N ALA A 166 -14.95 -1.10 3.80
CA ALA A 166 -16.09 -0.75 2.95
C ALA A 166 -17.40 -0.69 3.75
N ASP A 167 -17.66 -1.67 4.63
CA ASP A 167 -18.85 -1.71 5.48
C ASP A 167 -18.89 -0.55 6.49
N SER A 168 -17.73 -0.03 6.89
CA SER A 168 -17.62 1.14 7.76
C SER A 168 -17.80 2.48 7.04
N GLY A 169 -17.93 2.50 5.71
CA GLY A 169 -18.01 3.73 4.92
C GLY A 169 -16.68 4.49 4.79
N GLU A 170 -15.59 3.87 5.24
CA GLU A 170 -14.24 4.42 5.23
C GLU A 170 -13.53 4.16 3.89
N VAL A 171 -12.43 4.89 3.67
CA VAL A 171 -11.65 4.79 2.43
C VAL A 171 -10.34 4.05 2.68
N MET A 172 -10.05 3.07 1.81
CA MET A 172 -8.76 2.38 1.83
C MET A 172 -7.60 3.37 1.64
N PRO A 173 -6.52 3.26 2.43
CA PRO A 173 -5.33 4.07 2.22
C PRO A 173 -4.77 3.87 0.80
N PRO A 174 -4.06 4.85 0.23
CA PRO A 174 -3.50 4.70 -1.10
C PRO A 174 -2.48 3.56 -1.15
N LYS A 175 -2.43 2.87 -2.29
CA LYS A 175 -1.44 1.81 -2.55
C LYS A 175 -1.50 0.68 -1.51
N SER A 176 -2.70 0.34 -1.04
CA SER A 176 -2.90 -0.67 0.00
C SER A 176 -2.99 -2.10 -0.51
N THR A 177 -3.47 -2.30 -1.74
CA THR A 177 -3.81 -3.64 -2.25
C THR A 177 -3.22 -3.89 -3.63
N TRP A 178 -2.76 -5.13 -3.85
CA TRP A 178 -2.43 -5.65 -5.17
C TRP A 178 -3.30 -6.88 -5.47
N PHE A 179 -4.38 -6.70 -6.23
CA PHE A 179 -5.25 -7.81 -6.59
C PHE A 179 -4.63 -8.69 -7.68
N GLU A 180 -4.73 -10.01 -7.52
CA GLU A 180 -4.52 -11.02 -8.54
C GLU A 180 -5.71 -12.01 -8.59
N PRO A 181 -6.04 -12.57 -9.78
CA PRO A 181 -5.50 -12.21 -11.08
C PRO A 181 -5.88 -10.79 -11.50
N LYS A 182 -4.99 -10.07 -12.18
CA LYS A 182 -5.39 -8.85 -12.88
C LYS A 182 -6.47 -9.19 -13.92
N LEU A 183 -7.46 -8.31 -14.04
CA LEU A 183 -8.37 -8.32 -15.17
C LEU A 183 -7.56 -8.37 -16.46
N ARG A 184 -7.76 -9.41 -17.26
CA ARG A 184 -7.24 -9.45 -18.63
C ARG A 184 -8.01 -8.39 -19.41
N SER A 185 -7.36 -7.26 -19.68
CA SER A 185 -7.96 -6.19 -20.47
C SER A 185 -7.95 -6.58 -21.94
N GLY A 186 -9.13 -6.75 -22.52
CA GLY A 186 -9.36 -6.44 -23.93
C GLY A 186 -9.69 -4.95 -24.05
N MET A 187 -9.31 -4.31 -25.16
CA MET A 187 -9.71 -2.92 -25.40
C MET A 187 -11.17 -2.90 -25.82
N VAL A 188 -12.05 -2.39 -24.94
CA VAL A 188 -13.47 -2.15 -25.23
C VAL A 188 -13.68 -0.65 -25.28
N ILE A 189 -14.20 -0.14 -26.40
CA ILE A 189 -14.60 1.25 -26.57
C ILE A 189 -16.13 1.29 -26.56
N HIS A 190 -16.70 1.92 -25.52
CA HIS A 190 -18.14 2.19 -25.43
C HIS A 190 -18.35 3.70 -25.54
N THR A 191 -19.02 4.15 -26.59
CA THR A 191 -19.31 5.58 -26.79
C THR A 191 -20.49 6.00 -25.91
N LEU A 192 -20.33 7.14 -25.26
CA LEU A 192 -21.37 7.77 -24.44
C LEU A 192 -22.06 8.81 -25.33
N ASP A 193 -22.86 8.35 -26.29
CA ASP A 193 -23.64 9.24 -27.17
C ASP A 193 -24.83 9.86 -26.41
#